data_AF-Q0UAS3-F1
#
_entry.id   AF-Q0UAS3-F1
#
_cell.length_a   1.000
_cell.length_b   1.000
_cell.length_c   1.000
_cell.angle_alpha   90.00
_cell.angle_beta   90.00
_cell.angle_gamma   90.00
#
_symmetry.space_group_name_H-M   'P 1'
#
loop_
_entity.id
_entity.type
_entity.pdbx_description
1 polymer ?
#
loop_
_entity_poly.entity_id
_entity_poly.type
_entity_poly.pdbx_seq_one_letter_code
_entity_poly.pdbx_strand_id
1 'polypeptide(L)'
;MPVESGPTRLLPFSQKFEEGYMAYRIPEFQQFFLEQYVSVTLEKGDGLFFNPALFHAAGQNDSADIQRSANLLQISSAFGKPMELIDTHPLIELTWHGLTEMYKNEGLSDKVMAFVGNVAEGYPFPTNLDRRIPETAGMAPSSEQDLLIKGLKASWTKDDLLGELQNMRQDARA
;
A
#
# COMPACT_ATOMS: atom_id res chain seq x y z
N MET A 1 3.29 -2.88 23.94
CA MET A 1 3.73 -4.24 23.60
C MET A 1 4.95 -4.56 24.44
N PRO A 2 4.75 -4.94 25.71
CA PRO A 2 5.84 -5.43 26.54
C PRO A 2 6.36 -6.77 26.00
N VAL A 3 7.55 -7.20 26.43
CA VAL A 3 8.23 -8.37 25.85
C VAL A 3 7.40 -9.66 25.96
N GLU A 4 6.70 -9.86 27.08
CA GLU A 4 5.82 -11.01 27.30
C GLU A 4 4.63 -11.08 26.34
N SER A 5 4.23 -9.94 25.75
CA SER A 5 3.17 -9.90 24.73
C SER A 5 3.63 -10.36 23.34
N GLY A 6 4.89 -10.78 23.22
CA GLY A 6 5.50 -11.32 22.00
C GLY A 6 5.75 -10.29 20.90
N PRO A 7 6.44 -9.14 21.15
CA PRO A 7 6.81 -8.20 20.10
C PRO A 7 7.63 -8.88 18.99
N THR A 8 7.76 -8.20 17.85
CA THR A 8 8.48 -8.77 16.70
C THR A 8 9.92 -9.11 17.07
N ARG A 9 10.34 -10.32 16.72
CA ARG A 9 11.72 -10.80 16.78
C ARG A 9 12.41 -10.44 15.48
N LEU A 10 13.59 -9.86 15.58
CA LEU A 10 14.39 -9.38 14.45
C LEU A 10 15.76 -10.01 14.53
N LEU A 11 16.32 -10.43 13.41
CA LEU A 11 17.71 -10.85 13.34
C LEU A 11 18.53 -9.77 12.63
N PRO A 12 19.21 -8.86 13.35
CA PRO A 12 19.90 -7.72 12.76
C PRO A 12 20.90 -8.14 11.67
N PHE A 13 20.97 -7.34 10.60
CA PHE A 13 21.84 -7.55 9.43
C PHE A 13 21.59 -8.82 8.59
N SER A 14 20.62 -9.66 8.95
CA SER A 14 20.31 -10.90 8.24
C SER A 14 19.80 -10.70 6.81
N GLN A 15 19.35 -9.49 6.44
CA GLN A 15 19.04 -9.13 5.05
C GLN A 15 20.27 -9.17 4.12
N LYS A 16 21.49 -9.27 4.68
CA LYS A 16 22.74 -9.43 3.93
C LYS A 16 23.16 -10.89 3.79
N PHE A 17 22.41 -11.83 4.35
CA PHE A 17 22.71 -13.25 4.26
C PHE A 17 22.40 -13.77 2.86
N GLU A 18 23.35 -14.48 2.26
CA GLU A 18 23.36 -14.78 0.83
C GLU A 18 22.22 -15.72 0.40
N GLU A 19 21.94 -16.71 1.23
CA GLU A 19 20.86 -17.68 1.04
C GLU A 19 19.47 -17.01 1.07
N GLY A 20 19.39 -15.78 1.59
CA GLY A 20 18.18 -14.99 1.67
C GLY A 20 17.03 -15.76 2.29
N TYR A 21 15.79 -15.46 1.89
CA TYR A 21 14.58 -16.06 2.48
C TYR A 21 14.56 -17.60 2.50
N MET A 22 15.32 -18.30 1.66
CA MET A 22 15.29 -19.77 1.67
C MET A 22 15.86 -20.37 2.96
N ALA A 23 16.70 -19.62 3.68
CA ALA A 23 17.36 -20.13 4.88
C ALA A 23 16.41 -20.43 6.05
N TYR A 24 15.17 -19.88 6.08
CA TYR A 24 14.25 -20.18 7.19
C TYR A 24 13.89 -21.67 7.29
N ARG A 25 14.09 -22.45 6.23
CA ARG A 25 13.81 -23.89 6.21
C ARG A 25 14.95 -24.73 6.78
N ILE A 26 16.12 -24.13 7.01
CA ILE A 26 17.31 -24.80 7.52
C ILE A 26 17.22 -24.85 9.06
N PRO A 27 17.17 -26.04 9.68
CA PRO A 27 17.02 -26.17 11.14
C PRO A 27 18.11 -25.43 11.93
N GLU A 28 19.36 -25.47 11.46
CA GLU A 28 20.49 -24.79 12.07
C GLU A 28 20.31 -23.27 12.07
N PHE A 29 19.74 -22.73 10.99
CA PHE A 29 19.43 -21.32 10.88
C PHE A 29 18.26 -20.92 11.79
N GLN A 30 17.23 -21.77 11.90
CA GLN A 30 16.13 -21.56 12.84
C GLN A 30 16.66 -21.50 14.28
N GLN A 31 17.55 -22.41 14.65
CA GLN A 31 18.19 -22.42 15.97
C GLN A 31 19.02 -21.15 16.19
N PHE A 32 19.84 -20.76 15.21
CA PHE A 32 20.60 -19.51 15.27
C PHE A 32 19.69 -18.29 15.46
N PHE A 33 18.58 -18.22 14.71
CA PHE A 33 17.59 -17.16 14.86
C PHE A 33 17.02 -17.11 16.28
N LEU A 34 16.65 -18.25 16.86
CA LEU A 34 16.11 -18.32 18.23
C LEU A 34 17.12 -17.93 19.31
N GLU A 35 18.41 -18.13 19.06
CA GLU A 35 19.49 -17.74 19.97
C GLU A 35 19.90 -16.27 19.85
N GLN A 36 19.77 -15.67 18.66
CA GLN A 36 20.38 -14.37 18.33
C GLN A 36 19.39 -13.25 18.03
N TYR A 37 18.09 -13.52 17.98
CA TYR A 37 17.11 -12.46 17.72
C TYR A 37 17.17 -11.37 18.79
N VAL A 38 16.86 -10.15 18.37
CA VAL A 38 16.53 -9.04 19.26
C VAL A 38 15.04 -8.75 19.18
N SER A 39 14.49 -8.28 20.29
CA SER A 39 13.13 -7.76 20.34
C SER A 39 13.09 -6.55 21.26
N VAL A 40 12.21 -5.61 20.96
CA VAL A 40 12.10 -4.35 21.69
C VAL A 40 10.67 -4.16 22.15
N THR A 41 10.51 -3.62 23.36
CA THR A 41 9.22 -3.12 23.84
C THR A 41 8.80 -1.94 22.98
N LEU A 42 7.53 -1.91 22.59
CA LEU A 42 6.95 -0.80 21.84
C LEU A 42 5.77 -0.21 22.60
N GLU A 43 5.78 1.09 22.83
CA GLU A 43 4.65 1.85 23.32
C GLU A 43 3.70 2.26 22.19
N LYS A 44 2.51 2.75 22.54
CA LYS A 44 1.56 3.22 21.54
C LYS A 44 2.13 4.47 20.85
N GLY A 45 2.31 4.39 19.54
CA GLY A 45 2.91 5.46 18.74
C GLY A 45 4.33 5.12 18.26
N ASP A 46 4.97 4.11 18.86
CA ASP A 46 6.24 3.62 18.37
C ASP A 46 6.07 2.85 17.05
N GLY A 47 7.06 2.99 16.19
CA GLY A 47 7.13 2.31 14.90
C GLY A 47 8.44 1.56 14.74
N LEU A 48 8.37 0.39 14.13
CA LEU A 48 9.54 -0.36 13.70
C LEU A 48 9.61 -0.33 12.18
N PHE A 49 10.66 0.31 11.64
CA PHE A 49 10.90 0.39 10.21
C PHE A 49 12.12 -0.46 9.85
N PHE A 50 11.93 -1.47 9.00
CA PHE A 50 13.00 -2.38 8.62
C PHE A 50 12.81 -2.91 7.19
N ASN A 51 13.91 -3.40 6.61
CA ASN A 51 13.91 -4.03 5.29
C ASN A 51 13.17 -5.38 5.37
N PRO A 52 12.20 -5.68 4.49
CA PRO A 52 11.46 -6.94 4.54
C PRO A 52 12.33 -8.20 4.38
N ALA A 53 13.54 -8.08 3.82
CA ALA A 53 14.52 -9.16 3.73
C ALA A 53 15.23 -9.50 5.05
N LEU A 54 15.04 -8.69 6.08
CA LEU A 54 15.45 -9.03 7.44
C LEU A 54 14.66 -10.26 7.88
N PHE A 55 15.33 -11.28 8.41
CA PHE A 55 14.61 -12.37 9.07
C PHE A 55 13.92 -11.84 10.31
N HIS A 56 12.62 -12.10 10.38
CA HIS A 56 11.76 -11.65 11.45
C HIS A 56 10.61 -12.61 11.66
N ALA A 57 10.08 -12.63 12.87
CA ALA A 57 8.90 -13.40 13.22
C ALA A 57 8.14 -12.72 14.34
N ALA A 58 6.84 -12.99 14.46
CA ALA A 58 6.12 -12.64 15.67
C ALA A 58 6.71 -13.41 16.86
N GLY A 59 6.91 -12.73 17.99
CA GLY A 59 7.18 -13.41 19.25
C GLY A 59 5.95 -14.18 19.71
N GLN A 60 6.19 -15.24 20.50
CA GLN A 60 5.13 -15.92 21.20
C GLN A 60 4.54 -14.97 22.26
N ASN A 61 3.20 -14.94 22.36
CA ASN A 61 2.51 -14.15 23.37
C ASN A 61 2.28 -15.04 24.61
N ASP A 62 3.06 -14.79 25.66
CA ASP A 62 3.02 -15.52 26.92
C ASP A 62 2.29 -14.72 28.03
N SER A 63 1.74 -13.56 27.69
CA SER A 63 0.93 -12.77 28.62
C SER A 63 -0.42 -13.45 28.92
N ALA A 64 -0.94 -13.24 30.12
CA ALA A 64 -2.22 -13.82 30.53
C ALA A 64 -3.43 -13.12 29.89
N ASP A 65 -3.31 -11.82 29.60
CA ASP A 65 -4.44 -10.94 29.32
C ASP A 65 -4.19 -9.91 28.20
N ILE A 66 -3.01 -9.91 27.55
CA ILE A 66 -2.72 -8.94 26.49
C ILE A 66 -3.05 -9.52 25.12
N GLN A 67 -4.00 -8.90 24.43
CA GLN A 67 -4.20 -9.09 22.99
C GLN A 67 -3.44 -8.01 22.23
N ARG A 68 -2.32 -8.40 21.60
CA ARG A 68 -1.48 -7.48 20.84
C ARG A 68 -2.10 -7.16 19.48
N SER A 69 -2.17 -5.87 19.16
CA SER A 69 -2.56 -5.37 17.83
C SER A 69 -1.52 -4.38 17.32
N ALA A 70 -1.17 -4.48 16.05
CA ALA A 70 -0.22 -3.61 15.36
C ALA A 70 -0.75 -3.26 13.97
N ASN A 71 -0.49 -2.03 13.51
CA ASN A 71 -0.71 -1.67 12.11
C ASN A 71 0.55 -2.02 11.32
N LEU A 72 0.40 -2.76 10.23
CA LEU A 72 1.48 -3.07 9.30
C LEU A 72 1.34 -2.17 8.07
N LEU A 73 2.41 -1.44 7.75
CA LEU A 73 2.51 -0.60 6.56
C LEU A 73 3.59 -1.20 5.65
N GLN A 74 3.20 -1.73 4.51
CA GLN A 74 4.12 -2.24 3.51
C GLN A 74 4.38 -1.18 2.45
N ILE A 75 5.63 -0.70 2.39
CA ILE A 75 6.05 0.34 1.45
C ILE A 75 6.80 -0.33 0.31
N SER A 76 6.21 -0.27 -0.89
CA SER A 76 6.80 -0.82 -2.11
C SER A 76 7.46 0.27 -2.95
N SER A 77 8.37 -0.13 -3.85
CA SER A 77 8.77 0.73 -4.98
C SER A 77 7.54 1.09 -5.81
N ALA A 78 7.60 2.19 -6.56
CA ALA A 78 6.51 2.61 -7.47
C ALA A 78 6.13 1.54 -8.52
N PHE A 79 7.08 0.66 -8.86
CA PHE A 79 6.84 -0.49 -9.76
C PHE A 79 6.75 -1.84 -9.02
N GLY A 80 6.73 -1.81 -7.68
CA GLY A 80 6.50 -3.00 -6.88
C GLY A 80 5.04 -3.42 -6.97
N LYS A 81 4.79 -4.73 -7.02
CA LYS A 81 3.43 -5.27 -6.93
C LYS A 81 3.13 -5.59 -5.46
N PRO A 82 2.20 -4.87 -4.80
CA PRO A 82 1.78 -5.22 -3.45
C PRO A 82 1.09 -6.60 -3.43
N MET A 83 1.05 -7.22 -2.25
CA MET A 83 0.36 -8.50 -2.06
C MET A 83 -1.15 -8.33 -2.12
N GLU A 84 -1.65 -7.19 -1.64
CA GLU A 84 -3.05 -6.83 -1.58
C GLU A 84 -3.49 -6.06 -2.84
N LEU A 85 -4.76 -6.23 -3.19
CA LEU A 85 -5.47 -5.36 -4.11
C LEU A 85 -6.26 -4.35 -3.28
N ILE A 86 -6.10 -3.06 -3.58
CA ILE A 86 -6.86 -1.98 -2.93
C ILE A 86 -8.09 -1.69 -3.78
N ASP A 87 -9.28 -1.70 -3.15
CA ASP A 87 -10.47 -1.15 -3.80
C ASP A 87 -10.48 0.38 -3.64
N THR A 88 -10.12 1.07 -4.72
CA THR A 88 -10.03 2.54 -4.75
C THR A 88 -11.38 3.25 -4.75
N HIS A 89 -12.48 2.58 -5.12
CA HIS A 89 -13.80 3.22 -5.25
C HIS A 89 -14.31 3.83 -3.96
N PRO A 90 -14.37 3.11 -2.81
CA PRO A 90 -14.79 3.72 -1.55
C PRO A 90 -13.83 4.82 -1.10
N LEU A 91 -12.53 4.73 -1.40
CA LEU A 91 -11.57 5.79 -1.08
C LEU A 91 -11.87 7.05 -1.87
N ILE A 92 -12.02 6.93 -3.19
CA ILE A 92 -12.35 8.05 -4.09
C ILE A 92 -13.71 8.64 -3.69
N GLU A 93 -14.73 7.82 -3.46
CA GLU A 93 -16.06 8.28 -3.08
C GLU A 93 -16.03 9.13 -1.80
N LEU A 94 -15.40 8.62 -0.74
CA LEU A 94 -15.39 9.29 0.56
C LEU A 94 -14.50 10.54 0.58
N THR A 95 -13.51 10.61 -0.32
CA THR A 95 -12.52 11.70 -0.34
C THR A 95 -12.74 12.75 -1.41
N TRP A 96 -13.62 12.50 -2.40
CA TRP A 96 -13.80 13.39 -3.55
C TRP A 96 -14.13 14.83 -3.15
N HIS A 97 -15.05 15.02 -2.21
CA HIS A 97 -15.41 16.37 -1.76
C HIS A 97 -14.20 17.13 -1.24
N GLY A 98 -13.43 16.52 -0.32
CA GLY A 98 -12.22 17.13 0.23
C GLY A 98 -11.16 17.43 -0.83
N LEU A 99 -10.99 16.53 -1.81
CA LEU A 99 -10.11 16.76 -2.96
C LEU A 99 -10.56 17.97 -3.79
N THR A 100 -11.85 18.10 -4.08
CA THR A 100 -12.38 19.23 -4.85
C THR A 100 -12.23 20.56 -4.13
N GLU A 101 -12.44 20.60 -2.80
CA GLU A 101 -12.23 21.80 -1.99
C GLU A 101 -10.75 22.21 -1.97
N MET A 102 -9.86 21.24 -1.79
CA MET A 102 -8.42 21.48 -1.83
C MET A 102 -7.98 22.00 -3.20
N TYR A 103 -8.45 21.40 -4.28
CA TYR A 103 -8.19 21.84 -5.64
C TYR A 103 -8.71 23.27 -5.91
N LYS A 104 -9.89 23.64 -5.41
CA LYS A 104 -10.42 25.01 -5.55
C LYS A 104 -9.54 26.06 -4.88
N ASN A 105 -8.89 25.69 -3.77
CA ASN A 105 -8.06 26.61 -3.00
C ASN A 105 -6.65 26.78 -3.56
N GLU A 106 -6.03 25.71 -4.06
CA GLU A 106 -4.61 25.72 -4.45
C GLU A 106 -4.30 25.15 -5.85
N GLY A 107 -5.32 24.79 -6.63
CA GLY A 107 -5.14 24.23 -7.98
C GLY A 107 -4.49 22.83 -7.95
N LEU A 108 -3.80 22.45 -9.03
CA LEU A 108 -2.99 21.21 -9.07
C LEU A 108 -1.65 21.41 -8.36
N SER A 109 -1.71 21.69 -7.06
CA SER A 109 -0.53 21.76 -6.21
C SER A 109 0.12 20.38 -6.04
N ASP A 110 1.37 20.34 -5.56
CA ASP A 110 2.04 19.08 -5.19
C ASP A 110 1.23 18.30 -4.15
N LYS A 111 0.52 18.98 -3.25
CA LYS A 111 -0.31 18.32 -2.23
C LYS A 111 -1.56 17.70 -2.83
N VAL A 112 -2.21 18.37 -3.80
CA VAL A 112 -3.35 17.82 -4.54
C VAL A 112 -2.93 16.62 -5.37
N MET A 113 -1.79 16.70 -6.06
CA MET A 113 -1.23 15.58 -6.81
C MET A 113 -0.83 14.42 -5.89
N ALA A 114 -0.26 14.69 -4.72
CA ALA A 114 -0.01 13.67 -3.71
C ALA A 114 -1.30 13.03 -3.22
N PHE A 115 -2.38 13.81 -3.01
CA PHE A 115 -3.68 13.27 -2.61
C PHE A 115 -4.24 12.32 -3.67
N VAL A 116 -4.26 12.74 -4.94
CA VAL A 116 -4.65 11.90 -6.08
C VAL A 116 -3.83 10.60 -6.12
N GLY A 117 -2.51 10.71 -5.96
CA GLY A 117 -1.59 9.57 -5.97
C GLY A 117 -1.81 8.57 -4.83
N ASN A 118 -2.45 8.97 -3.73
CA ASN A 118 -2.74 8.10 -2.58
C ASN A 118 -4.10 7.40 -2.68
N VAL A 119 -5.07 7.95 -3.44
CA VAL A 119 -6.45 7.43 -3.46
C VAL A 119 -6.82 6.68 -4.73
N ALA A 120 -6.04 6.84 -5.81
CA ALA A 120 -6.37 6.31 -7.14
C ALA A 120 -5.18 5.60 -7.80
N GLU A 121 -5.47 4.56 -8.59
CA GLU A 121 -4.46 3.80 -9.33
C GLU A 121 -3.86 4.63 -10.48
N GLY A 122 -2.52 4.74 -10.48
CA GLY A 122 -1.76 5.46 -11.51
C GLY A 122 -1.30 4.59 -12.67
N TYR A 123 -1.36 3.25 -12.52
CA TYR A 123 -0.99 2.31 -13.56
C TYR A 123 -2.26 1.72 -14.20
N PRO A 124 -2.52 1.93 -15.50
CA PRO A 124 -3.80 1.59 -16.13
C PRO A 124 -3.97 0.09 -16.43
N PHE A 125 -3.04 -0.77 -16.00
CA PHE A 125 -3.04 -2.20 -16.29
C PHE A 125 -3.13 -3.05 -15.01
N PRO A 126 -3.67 -4.28 -15.08
CA PRO A 126 -4.23 -4.94 -16.27
C PRO A 126 -5.57 -4.33 -16.72
N THR A 127 -5.84 -4.33 -18.03
CA THR A 127 -7.10 -3.81 -18.60
C THR A 127 -7.40 -4.43 -19.96
N ASN A 128 -8.66 -4.35 -20.41
CA ASN A 128 -9.10 -4.85 -21.71
C ASN A 128 -8.89 -3.77 -22.80
N LEU A 129 -7.88 -3.99 -23.66
CA LEU A 129 -7.50 -3.03 -24.70
C LEU A 129 -8.46 -2.97 -25.89
N ASP A 130 -9.35 -3.95 -26.06
CA ASP A 130 -10.38 -3.91 -27.10
C ASP A 130 -11.45 -2.85 -26.77
N ARG A 131 -11.67 -2.61 -25.46
CA ARG A 131 -12.64 -1.63 -24.95
C ARG A 131 -11.98 -0.34 -24.49
N ARG A 132 -10.81 -0.44 -23.87
CA ARG A 132 -10.00 0.70 -23.40
C ARG A 132 -8.82 0.91 -24.32
N ILE A 133 -9.09 1.48 -25.49
CA ILE A 133 -8.06 1.77 -26.49
C ILE A 133 -7.24 2.99 -26.03
N PRO A 134 -5.91 2.98 -26.14
CA PRO A 134 -5.08 4.17 -25.91
C PRO A 134 -5.53 5.36 -26.76
N GLU A 135 -5.42 6.57 -26.22
CA GLU A 135 -5.72 7.77 -27.00
C GLU A 135 -4.73 7.94 -28.17
N THR A 136 -5.09 8.71 -29.21
CA THR A 136 -4.34 8.84 -30.48
C THR A 136 -2.85 9.19 -30.33
N ALA A 137 -2.43 9.77 -29.20
CA ALA A 137 -1.05 10.11 -28.89
C ALA A 137 -0.45 9.36 -27.67
N GLY A 138 -1.21 8.43 -27.07
CA GLY A 138 -0.83 7.70 -25.86
C GLY A 138 -0.41 6.26 -26.14
N MET A 139 0.54 5.73 -25.35
CA MET A 139 0.93 4.32 -25.39
C MET A 139 0.07 3.43 -24.47
N ALA A 140 -0.82 4.03 -23.68
CA ALA A 140 -1.68 3.33 -22.72
C ALA A 140 -3.04 4.04 -22.58
N PRO A 141 -4.08 3.34 -22.09
CA PRO A 141 -5.33 3.98 -21.70
C PRO A 141 -5.16 4.86 -20.46
N SER A 142 -6.15 5.71 -20.17
CA SER A 142 -6.15 6.56 -18.97
C SER A 142 -6.11 5.76 -17.66
N SER A 143 -5.43 6.29 -16.65
CA SER A 143 -5.45 5.75 -15.28
C SER A 143 -6.63 6.32 -14.46
N GLU A 144 -6.86 5.79 -13.25
CA GLU A 144 -7.83 6.41 -12.33
C GLU A 144 -7.34 7.81 -11.91
N GLN A 145 -6.03 7.99 -11.73
CA GLN A 145 -5.45 9.31 -11.44
C GLN A 145 -5.74 10.33 -12.55
N ASP A 146 -5.61 9.94 -13.82
CA ASP A 146 -5.97 10.79 -14.97
C ASP A 146 -7.46 11.18 -14.94
N LEU A 147 -8.33 10.24 -14.59
CA LEU A 147 -9.77 10.48 -14.46
C LEU A 147 -10.09 11.49 -13.35
N LEU A 148 -9.47 11.34 -12.19
CA LEU A 148 -9.64 12.28 -11.07
C LEU A 148 -9.19 13.69 -11.49
N ILE A 149 -8.03 13.81 -12.13
CA ILE A 149 -7.51 15.10 -12.62
C ILE A 149 -8.46 15.72 -13.66
N LYS A 150 -8.99 14.91 -14.58
CA LYS A 150 -10.00 15.34 -15.55
C LYS A 150 -11.26 15.86 -14.85
N GLY A 151 -11.76 15.13 -13.86
CA GLY A 151 -12.94 15.51 -13.08
C GLY A 151 -12.74 16.81 -12.29
N LEU A 152 -11.55 17.02 -11.72
CA LEU A 152 -11.23 18.26 -11.02
C LEU A 152 -11.26 19.46 -11.97
N LYS A 153 -10.58 19.36 -13.12
CA LYS A 153 -10.55 20.42 -14.13
C LYS A 153 -11.93 20.72 -14.70
N ALA A 154 -12.75 19.68 -14.89
CA ALA A 154 -14.11 19.80 -15.42
C ALA A 154 -15.16 20.18 -14.35
N SER A 155 -14.75 20.34 -13.08
CA SER A 155 -15.67 20.63 -11.96
C SER A 155 -16.81 19.62 -11.82
N TRP A 156 -16.50 18.33 -12.01
CA TRP A 156 -17.47 17.24 -11.88
C TRP A 156 -18.06 17.12 -10.48
N THR A 157 -19.34 16.74 -10.43
CA THR A 157 -19.96 16.31 -9.17
C THR A 157 -19.40 14.95 -8.75
N LYS A 158 -19.68 14.52 -7.51
CA LYS A 158 -19.32 13.19 -7.04
C LYS A 158 -19.96 12.11 -7.93
N ASP A 159 -21.21 12.29 -8.30
CA ASP A 159 -21.97 11.30 -9.08
C ASP A 159 -21.42 11.17 -10.51
N ASP A 160 -21.04 12.29 -11.14
CA ASP A 160 -20.37 12.27 -12.45
C ASP A 160 -19.08 11.45 -12.40
N LEU A 161 -18.23 11.70 -11.39
CA LEU A 161 -16.97 10.98 -11.23
C LEU A 161 -17.20 9.48 -11.00
N LEU A 162 -18.12 9.12 -10.10
CA LEU A 162 -18.38 7.72 -9.78
C LEU A 162 -18.96 6.96 -10.98
N GLY A 163 -19.79 7.62 -11.78
CA GLY A 163 -20.29 7.06 -13.05
C GLY A 163 -19.16 6.75 -14.02
N GLU A 164 -18.25 7.70 -14.24
CA GLU A 164 -17.10 7.50 -15.12
C GLU A 164 -16.12 6.44 -14.58
N LEU A 165 -15.88 6.40 -13.28
CA LEU A 165 -15.05 5.37 -12.63
C LEU A 165 -15.68 3.97 -12.79
N GLN A 166 -17.01 3.87 -12.66
CA GLN A 166 -17.72 2.62 -12.86
C GLN A 166 -17.66 2.16 -14.33
N ASN A 167 -17.82 3.07 -15.28
CA ASN A 167 -17.65 2.77 -16.71
C ASN A 167 -16.23 2.26 -17.00
N MET A 168 -15.21 2.95 -16.49
CA MET A 168 -13.81 2.54 -16.61
C MET A 168 -13.59 1.11 -16.09
N ARG A 169 -14.14 0.78 -14.92
CA ARG A 169 -14.03 -0.56 -14.31
C ARG A 169 -14.77 -1.62 -15.10
N GLN A 170 -15.92 -1.29 -15.70
CA GLN A 170 -16.66 -2.22 -16.56
C GLN A 170 -15.90 -2.50 -17.86
N ASP A 171 -15.33 -1.47 -18.47
CA ASP A 171 -14.55 -1.60 -19.70
C ASP A 171 -13.21 -2.29 -19.47
N ALA A 172 -12.66 -2.25 -18.26
CA ALA A 172 -11.42 -2.96 -17.92
C ALA A 172 -11.58 -4.48 -17.79
N ARG A 173 -12.81 -5.00 -17.67
CA ARG A 173 -13.07 -6.45 -17.53
C ARG A 173 -12.79 -7.19 -18.85
N ALA A 174 -12.24 -8.40 -18.71
CA ALA A 174 -12.03 -9.33 -19.81
C ALA A 174 -13.36 -9.76 -20.45
#